data_AF-A0A351JVN7-F1
#
_entry.id   AF-A0A351JVN7-F1
#
_cell.length_a   1.000
_cell.length_b   1.000
_cell.length_c   1.000
_cell.angle_alpha   90.00
_cell.angle_beta   90.00
_cell.angle_gamma   90.00
#
_symmetry.space_group_name_H-M   'P 1'
#
loop_
_entity.id
_entity.type
_entity.pdbx_description
1 polymer ?
#
loop_
_entity_poly.entity_id
_entity_poly.type
_entity_poly.pdbx_seq_one_letter_code
_entity_poly.pdbx_strand_id
1 'polypeptide(L)'
;MAGGLGAADIQTVVEPMVQDLRDKFREQLVAVVVYGSHVRGTGKAGSDVDLLVVVRGLPRDWGTIHRLEDEWARHGRRFGKRFQIMLASP
;
A
#
# COMPACT_ATOMS: atom_id res chain seq x y z
N MET A 1 -19.40 -18.18 6.69
CA MET A 1 -19.17 -17.73 5.30
C MET A 1 -18.10 -16.66 5.32
N ALA A 2 -16.83 -17.01 5.08
CA ALA A 2 -15.73 -16.04 5.09
C ALA A 2 -15.71 -15.31 3.74
N GLY A 3 -16.48 -14.22 3.64
CA GLY A 3 -16.44 -13.34 2.47
C GLY A 3 -15.05 -12.70 2.40
N GLY A 4 -14.20 -13.20 1.50
CA GLY A 4 -13.06 -12.43 1.04
C GLY A 4 -13.57 -11.15 0.37
N LEU A 5 -12.82 -10.06 0.51
CA LEU A 5 -13.11 -8.85 -0.25
C LEU A 5 -12.93 -9.16 -1.74
N GLY A 6 -13.94 -8.86 -2.54
CA GLY A 6 -13.82 -8.92 -4.00
C GLY A 6 -12.85 -7.85 -4.51
N ALA A 7 -12.44 -7.94 -5.78
CA ALA A 7 -11.55 -6.94 -6.39
C ALA A 7 -12.11 -5.50 -6.29
N ALA A 8 -13.44 -5.35 -6.41
CA ALA A 8 -14.13 -4.07 -6.25
C ALA A 8 -14.02 -3.51 -4.81
N ASP A 9 -14.03 -4.38 -3.80
CA ASP A 9 -13.90 -3.99 -2.39
C ASP A 9 -12.46 -3.60 -2.03
N ILE A 10 -11.47 -4.13 -2.76
CA ILE A 10 -10.07 -3.73 -2.59
C ILE A 10 -9.80 -2.38 -3.24
N GLN A 11 -10.43 -2.11 -4.39
CA GLN A 11 -10.29 -0.82 -5.06
C GLN A 11 -10.75 0.33 -4.16
N THR A 12 -11.91 0.21 -3.50
CA THR A 12 -12.43 1.24 -2.57
C THR A 12 -11.55 1.47 -1.35
N VAL A 13 -10.80 0.47 -0.91
CA VAL A 13 -9.83 0.58 0.19
C VAL A 13 -8.50 1.19 -0.28
N VAL A 14 -8.03 0.80 -1.46
CA VAL A 14 -6.72 1.22 -1.99
C VAL A 14 -6.74 2.64 -2.56
N GLU A 15 -7.84 3.06 -3.18
CA GLU A 15 -7.93 4.35 -3.87
C GLU A 15 -7.64 5.56 -2.96
N PRO A 16 -8.19 5.65 -1.73
CA PRO A 16 -7.82 6.71 -0.79
C PRO A 16 -6.32 6.70 -0.43
N MET A 17 -5.73 5.52 -0.23
CA MET A 17 -4.28 5.38 0.04
C MET A 17 -3.44 5.85 -1.15
N VAL A 18 -3.83 5.49 -2.37
CA VAL A 18 -3.16 5.93 -3.59
C VAL A 18 -3.23 7.44 -3.74
N GLN A 19 -4.37 8.06 -3.42
CA GLN A 19 -4.51 9.51 -3.47
C GLN A 19 -3.57 10.20 -2.47
N ASP A 20 -3.48 9.72 -1.24
CA ASP A 20 -2.55 10.31 -0.26
C ASP A 20 -1.07 10.14 -0.67
N LEU A 21 -0.72 8.99 -1.25
CA LEU A 21 0.62 8.74 -1.78
C LEU A 21 0.95 9.69 -2.94
N ARG A 22 -0.03 9.95 -3.82
CA ARG A 22 0.10 10.94 -4.91
C ARG A 22 0.31 12.34 -4.35
N ASP A 23 -0.45 12.73 -3.33
CA ASP A 23 -0.35 14.07 -2.73
C ASP A 23 0.98 14.25 -1.98
N LYS A 24 1.48 13.19 -1.34
CA LYS A 24 2.79 13.19 -0.66
C LYS A 24 3.95 13.29 -1.64
N PHE A 25 4.03 12.33 -2.57
CA PHE A 25 5.24 12.08 -3.36
C PHE A 25 5.20 12.81 -4.70
N ARG A 26 4.02 13.24 -5.16
CA ARG A 26 3.82 14.09 -6.34
C ARG A 26 4.60 13.57 -7.56
N GLU A 27 5.40 14.41 -8.19
CA GLU A 27 6.24 14.09 -9.36
C GLU A 27 7.29 13.00 -9.09
N GLN A 28 7.61 12.71 -7.83
CA GLN A 28 8.52 11.64 -7.45
C GLN A 28 7.83 10.28 -7.42
N LEU A 29 6.50 10.22 -7.33
CA LEU A 29 5.75 8.96 -7.40
C LEU A 29 5.78 8.39 -8.82
N VAL A 30 6.41 7.24 -9.00
CA VAL A 30 6.50 6.56 -10.29
C VAL A 30 5.36 5.58 -10.47
N ALA A 31 5.08 4.76 -9.46
CA ALA A 31 4.05 3.73 -9.54
C ALA A 31 3.53 3.34 -8.15
N VAL A 32 2.27 2.91 -8.11
CA VAL A 32 1.69 2.16 -6.99
C VAL A 32 1.12 0.86 -7.55
N VAL A 33 1.58 -0.27 -7.03
CA VAL A 33 1.20 -1.60 -7.49
C VAL A 33 0.59 -2.38 -6.34
N VAL A 34 -0.65 -2.85 -6.54
CA VAL A 34 -1.29 -3.80 -5.61
C VAL A 34 -0.85 -5.20 -6.00
N TYR A 35 -0.42 -6.00 -5.02
CA TYR A 35 -0.08 -7.40 -5.24
C TYR A 35 -0.62 -8.26 -4.10
N GLY A 36 -0.13 -9.49 -4.00
CA GLY A 36 -0.41 -10.33 -2.84
C GLY A 36 -1.73 -11.09 -2.91
N SER A 37 -2.21 -11.50 -1.73
CA SER A 37 -3.30 -12.48 -1.61
C SER A 37 -4.63 -11.99 -2.16
N HIS A 38 -4.95 -10.71 -1.98
CA HIS A 38 -6.17 -10.09 -2.50
C HIS A 38 -6.23 -10.09 -4.02
N VAL A 39 -5.12 -9.77 -4.71
CA VAL A 39 -5.06 -9.79 -6.17
C VAL A 39 -5.13 -11.22 -6.73
N ARG A 40 -4.56 -12.20 -6.00
CA ARG A 40 -4.63 -13.62 -6.38
C ARG A 40 -5.98 -14.29 -6.08
N GLY A 41 -6.92 -13.60 -5.44
CA GLY A 41 -8.19 -14.17 -5.01
C GLY A 41 -8.09 -15.16 -3.85
N THR A 42 -6.94 -15.21 -3.15
CA THR A 42 -6.72 -16.06 -1.97
C THR A 42 -6.73 -15.27 -0.65
N GLY A 43 -6.99 -13.97 -0.73
CA GLY A 43 -7.10 -13.06 0.42
C GLY A 43 -8.33 -13.38 1.27
N LYS A 44 -8.15 -13.29 2.60
CA LYS A 44 -9.23 -13.44 3.58
C LYS A 44 -9.63 -12.06 4.09
N ALA A 45 -10.78 -11.97 4.76
CA ALA A 45 -11.25 -10.71 5.35
C ALA A 45 -10.23 -10.05 6.31
N GLY A 46 -9.38 -10.83 6.99
CA GLY A 46 -8.32 -10.32 7.87
C GLY A 46 -6.94 -10.14 7.20
N SER A 47 -6.82 -10.42 5.90
CA SER A 47 -5.55 -10.28 5.19
C SER A 47 -5.17 -8.80 5.05
N ASP A 48 -3.86 -8.55 5.02
CA ASP A 48 -3.30 -7.23 4.72
C ASP A 48 -3.42 -6.93 3.21
N VAL A 49 -3.42 -5.65 2.86
CA VAL A 49 -3.33 -5.17 1.47
C VAL A 49 -1.87 -4.86 1.16
N ASP A 50 -1.29 -5.60 0.22
CA ASP A 50 0.12 -5.49 -0.14
C ASP A 50 0.31 -4.43 -1.25
N LEU A 51 1.08 -3.37 -0.96
CA LEU A 51 1.41 -2.30 -1.91
C LEU A 51 2.91 -2.19 -2.12
N LEU A 52 3.31 -2.11 -3.39
CA LEU A 52 4.65 -1.68 -3.81
C LEU A 52 4.52 -0.25 -4.32
N VAL A 53 5.26 0.67 -3.70
CA VAL A 53 5.24 2.10 -4.02
C VAL A 53 6.63 2.47 -4.54
N VAL A 54 6.71 2.81 -5.82
CA VAL A 54 7.96 3.19 -6.47
C VAL A 54 8.09 4.70 -6.47
N VAL A 55 9.12 5.23 -5.82
CA VAL A 55 9.34 6.67 -5.62
C VAL A 55 10.78 7.04 -5.98
N ARG A 56 10.97 8.07 -6.80
CA ARG A 56 12.29 8.64 -7.10
C ARG A 56 12.84 9.36 -5.88
N GLY A 57 14.16 9.29 -5.68
CA GLY A 57 14.83 10.09 -4.64
C GLY A 57 14.53 9.62 -3.21
N LEU A 58 14.14 8.36 -3.02
CA LEU A 58 14.02 7.80 -1.67
C LEU A 58 15.37 7.85 -0.93
N PRO A 59 15.35 8.01 0.41
CA PRO A 59 16.53 7.84 1.23
C PRO A 59 17.20 6.48 0.96
N ARG A 60 18.53 6.44 0.95
CA ARG A 60 19.29 5.18 0.77
C ARG A 60 19.53 4.42 2.08
N ASP A 61 19.16 5.03 3.20
CA ASP A 61 19.28 4.43 4.52
C ASP A 61 18.11 3.49 4.79
N TRP A 62 18.44 2.22 5.07
CA TRP A 62 17.48 1.15 5.32
C TRP A 62 16.56 1.45 6.51
N GLY A 63 17.11 1.99 7.59
CA GLY A 63 16.31 2.35 8.77
C GLY A 63 15.30 3.47 8.49
N THR A 64 15.67 4.41 7.62
CA THR A 64 14.80 5.50 7.20
C THR A 64 13.70 5.01 6.26
N ILE A 65 14.02 4.13 5.30
CA ILE A 65 13.01 3.51 4.44
C ILE A 65 11.98 2.75 5.28
N HIS A 66 12.42 1.89 6.21
CA HIS A 66 11.47 1.12 7.03
C HIS A 66 10.61 1.99 7.94
N ARG A 67 11.15 3.08 8.50
CA ARG A 67 10.32 4.03 9.24
C ARG A 67 9.22 4.65 8.37
N LEU A 68 9.54 5.00 7.11
CA LEU A 68 8.56 5.53 6.17
C LEU A 68 7.51 4.48 5.80
N GLU A 69 7.91 3.23 5.54
CA GLU A 69 6.99 2.12 5.28
C GLU A 69 6.03 1.91 6.46
N ASP A 70 6.56 1.90 7.69
CA ASP A 70 5.79 1.79 8.92
C ASP A 70 4.83 2.97 9.13
N GLU A 71 5.24 4.19 8.80
CA GLU A 71 4.40 5.38 8.82
C GLU A 71 3.21 5.23 7.87
N TRP A 72 3.46 4.79 6.64
CA TRP A 72 2.39 4.56 5.65
C TRP A 72 1.49 3.39 6.01
N ALA A 73 2.05 2.30 6.57
CA ALA A 73 1.27 1.18 7.07
C ALA A 73 0.35 1.60 8.23
N ARG A 74 0.83 2.47 9.14
CA ARG A 74 0.01 3.07 10.21
C ARG A 74 -1.05 4.01 9.65
N HIS A 75 -0.69 4.88 8.70
CA HIS A 75 -1.60 5.80 8.04
C HIS A 75 -2.77 5.06 7.39
N GLY A 76 -2.50 3.94 6.72
CA GLY A 76 -3.50 3.11 6.05
C GLY A 76 -4.56 2.50 6.96
N ARG A 77 -4.29 2.37 8.27
CA ARG A 77 -5.26 1.82 9.25
C ARG A 77 -6.56 2.62 9.28
N ARG A 78 -6.52 3.91 8.92
CA ARG A 78 -7.71 4.78 8.85
C ARG A 78 -8.73 4.32 7.82
N PHE A 79 -8.34 3.47 6.87
CA PHE A 79 -9.21 2.91 5.83
C PHE A 79 -9.85 1.57 6.22
N GLY A 80 -9.74 1.16 7.48
CA GLY A 80 -10.35 -0.09 7.98
C GLY A 80 -9.62 -1.37 7.57
N LYS A 81 -8.43 -1.24 6.97
CA LYS A 81 -7.55 -2.36 6.61
C LYS A 81 -6.11 -2.08 6.99
N ARG A 82 -5.38 -3.17 7.19
CA ARG A 82 -3.93 -3.13 7.32
C ARG A 82 -3.30 -3.11 5.95
N PHE A 83 -2.31 -2.25 5.78
CA PHE A 83 -1.49 -2.21 4.59
C PHE A 83 -0.09 -2.69 4.93
N GLN A 84 0.46 -3.52 4.06
CA GLN A 84 1.89 -3.77 4.02
C GLN A 84 2.45 -2.92 2.87
N ILE A 85 3.35 -2.00 3.20
CA ILE A 85 3.93 -1.05 2.25
C ILE A 85 5.39 -1.42 2.02
N MET A 86 5.77 -1.53 0.75
CA MET A 86 7.16 -1.62 0.33
C MET A 86 7.51 -0.40 -0.51
N LEU A 87 8.54 0.34 -0.09
CA LEU A 87 9.07 1.47 -0.83
C LEU A 87 10.28 1.03 -1.66
N ALA A 88 10.26 1.37 -2.95
CA ALA A 88 11.36 1.07 -3.86
C ALA A 88 11.76 2.33 -4.64
N SER A 89 13.07 2.52 -4.82
CA SER A 89 13.59 3.51 -5.77
C SER A 89 13.88 2.80 -7.10
N PRO A 90 13.55 3.41 -8.25
CA PRO A 90 14.07 2.95 -9.53
C PRO A 90 15.59 3.14 -9.63
#